data_AF-A0A2D6NV90-F1
#
_entry.id   AF-A0A2D6NV90-F1
#
_cell.length_a   1.000
_cell.length_b   1.000
_cell.length_c   1.000
_cell.angle_alpha   90.00
_cell.angle_beta   90.00
_cell.angle_gamma   90.00
#
_symmetry.space_group_name_H-M   'P 1'
#
loop_
_entity.id
_entity.type
_entity.pdbx_description
1 polymer ?
#
loop_
_entity_poly.entity_id
_entity_poly.type
_entity_poly.pdbx_seq_one_letter_code
_entity_poly.pdbx_strand_id
1 'polypeptide(L)'
;MQNSDLIKKLQKLKSIQPSRAWLFNNREKLANQIPEDLWKVPGWSMAVLSLVLVVGTASLMIGIVGAAQNSLPGEVLHSLKIVSEKAQVSFVSQNKKAQLEVKFVENRVEELNQVLNNEKEPKKKVSKAREVSKKITQYKKELEQAKEEIPELAVDQVMEQAQEVSDQTLKIVASVNSDENGLELQNTQEISTEEIIARIQADLEEKEAELGEEALKQARLYFESGDYVLVLELLTNLENYDIITNIEKLEEAKE
;
A
#
# COMPACT_ATOMS: atom_id res chain seq x y z
N MET A 1 8.86 -33.80 -24.37
CA MET A 1 10.04 -33.90 -23.48
C MET A 1 9.64 -33.33 -22.13
N GLN A 2 9.86 -34.05 -21.03
CA GLN A 2 9.49 -33.58 -19.69
C GLN A 2 10.58 -32.66 -19.12
N ASN A 3 10.20 -31.62 -18.37
CA ASN A 3 11.10 -30.62 -17.79
C ASN A 3 12.22 -31.23 -16.92
N SER A 4 11.95 -32.38 -16.30
CA SER A 4 12.91 -33.15 -15.51
C SER A 4 14.11 -33.65 -16.32
N ASP A 5 13.89 -34.05 -17.59
CA ASP A 5 14.97 -34.51 -18.47
C ASP A 5 15.87 -33.36 -18.92
N LEU A 6 15.28 -32.17 -19.08
CA LEU A 6 15.98 -30.94 -19.44
C LEU A 6 16.88 -30.48 -18.29
N ILE A 7 16.37 -30.51 -17.07
CA ILE A 7 17.13 -30.20 -15.84
C ILE A 7 18.31 -31.17 -15.68
N LYS A 8 18.11 -32.47 -15.88
CA LYS A 8 19.20 -33.47 -15.82
C LYS A 8 20.28 -33.23 -16.89
N LYS A 9 19.89 -32.84 -18.11
CA LYS A 9 20.83 -32.50 -19.18
C LYS A 9 21.62 -31.23 -18.85
N LEU A 10 20.98 -30.19 -18.31
CA LEU A 10 21.64 -28.96 -17.87
C LEU A 10 22.63 -29.20 -16.73
N GLN A 11 22.28 -30.08 -15.77
CA GLN A 11 23.20 -30.45 -14.69
C GLN A 11 24.47 -31.16 -15.20
N LYS A 12 24.39 -31.96 -16.28
CA LYS A 12 25.56 -32.56 -16.91
C LYS A 12 26.48 -31.54 -17.61
N LEU A 13 25.95 -30.41 -18.04
CA LEU A 13 26.75 -29.33 -18.64
C LEU A 13 27.56 -28.56 -17.59
N LYS A 14 27.10 -28.49 -16.34
CA LYS A 14 27.86 -27.88 -15.23
C LYS A 14 29.20 -28.55 -14.95
N SER A 15 29.36 -29.84 -15.29
CA SER A 15 30.62 -30.58 -15.13
C SER A 15 31.58 -30.47 -16.32
N ILE A 16 31.18 -29.84 -17.42
CA ILE A 16 32.06 -29.64 -18.58
C ILE A 16 32.93 -28.43 -18.30
N GLN A 17 34.19 -28.67 -17.95
CA GLN A 17 35.19 -27.61 -17.92
C GLN A 17 35.72 -27.34 -19.33
N PRO A 18 35.91 -26.06 -19.71
CA PRO A 18 36.51 -25.74 -20.99
C PRO A 18 37.93 -26.31 -21.06
N SER A 19 38.29 -26.89 -22.20
CA SER A 19 39.65 -27.40 -22.41
C SER A 19 40.65 -26.24 -22.34
N ARG A 20 41.89 -26.53 -21.93
CA ARG A 20 42.96 -25.52 -21.91
C ARG A 20 43.12 -24.84 -23.28
N ALA A 21 43.06 -25.61 -24.37
CA ALA A 21 43.14 -25.08 -25.73
C ALA A 21 42.02 -24.09 -26.05
N TRP A 22 40.78 -24.39 -25.64
CA TRP A 22 39.67 -23.47 -25.79
C TRP A 22 39.87 -22.18 -24.98
N LEU A 23 40.35 -22.29 -23.73
CA LEU A 23 40.65 -21.12 -22.90
C LEU A 23 41.74 -20.23 -23.51
N PHE A 24 42.83 -20.82 -24.02
CA PHE A 24 43.90 -20.06 -24.67
C PHE A 24 43.40 -19.33 -25.93
N ASN A 25 42.69 -20.01 -26.82
CA ASN A 25 42.17 -19.41 -28.05
C ASN A 25 41.14 -18.30 -27.79
N ASN A 26 40.32 -18.44 -26.74
CA ASN A 26 39.35 -17.39 -26.39
C ASN A 26 40.01 -16.23 -25.66
N ARG A 27 41.03 -16.48 -24.83
CA ARG A 27 41.78 -15.43 -24.16
C ARG A 27 42.48 -14.52 -25.15
N GLU A 28 43.08 -15.09 -26.19
CA GLU A 28 43.71 -14.32 -27.26
C GLU A 28 42.70 -13.49 -28.06
N LYS A 29 41.56 -14.09 -28.42
CA LYS A 29 40.47 -13.36 -29.12
C LYS A 29 39.90 -12.21 -28.29
N LEU A 30 39.71 -12.41 -26.98
CA LEU A 30 39.22 -11.39 -26.07
C LEU A 30 40.26 -10.30 -25.83
N ALA A 31 41.54 -10.66 -25.71
CA ALA A 31 42.62 -9.70 -25.57
C ALA A 31 42.73 -8.78 -26.79
N ASN A 32 42.54 -9.34 -28.00
CA ASN A 32 42.56 -8.58 -29.25
C ASN A 32 41.30 -7.74 -29.50
N GLN A 33 40.24 -7.91 -28.71
CA GLN A 33 39.02 -7.07 -28.77
C GLN A 33 39.09 -5.87 -27.82
N ILE A 34 40.05 -5.83 -26.90
CA ILE A 34 40.27 -4.69 -26.02
C ILE A 34 41.14 -3.68 -26.78
N PRO A 35 40.65 -2.47 -27.11
CA PRO A 35 41.43 -1.49 -27.84
C PRO A 35 42.76 -1.18 -27.12
N GLU A 36 43.87 -1.16 -27.88
CA GLU A 36 45.22 -0.96 -27.33
C GLU A 36 45.37 0.32 -26.49
N ASP A 37 44.54 1.33 -26.76
CA ASP A 37 44.55 2.60 -26.04
C ASP A 37 44.04 2.50 -24.60
N LEU A 38 43.27 1.46 -24.25
CA LEU A 38 42.87 1.17 -22.87
C LEU A 38 44.04 0.69 -21.99
N TRP A 39 45.16 0.26 -22.58
CA TRP A 39 46.36 -0.12 -21.83
C TRP A 39 47.35 1.03 -21.64
N LYS A 40 47.09 2.18 -22.28
CA LYS A 40 47.91 3.40 -22.20
C LYS A 40 47.44 4.37 -21.12
N VAL A 41 46.30 4.11 -20.48
CA VAL A 41 45.83 4.92 -19.35
C VAL A 41 46.69 4.62 -18.11
N PRO A 42 47.34 5.63 -17.52
CA PRO A 42 48.20 5.40 -16.38
C PRO A 42 47.38 4.90 -15.17
N GLY A 43 47.91 3.95 -14.39
CA GLY A 43 47.11 3.21 -13.38
C GLY A 43 46.35 4.07 -12.35
N TRP A 44 46.80 5.31 -12.10
CA TRP A 44 46.10 6.26 -11.24
C TRP A 44 44.80 6.80 -11.86
N SER A 45 44.71 6.91 -13.20
CA SER A 45 43.47 7.33 -13.88
C SER A 45 42.37 6.28 -13.78
N MET A 46 42.73 4.99 -13.81
CA MET A 46 41.78 3.88 -13.56
C MET A 46 41.32 3.83 -12.11
N ALA A 47 42.20 4.16 -11.16
CA ALA A 47 41.84 4.26 -9.74
C ALA A 47 40.94 5.48 -9.45
N VAL A 48 41.17 6.61 -10.12
CA VAL A 48 40.30 7.79 -10.03
C VAL A 48 38.96 7.50 -10.70
N LEU A 49 38.95 6.86 -11.86
CA LEU A 49 37.72 6.49 -12.56
C LEU A 49 36.88 5.52 -11.72
N SER A 50 37.48 4.50 -11.10
CA SER A 50 36.76 3.55 -10.23
C SER A 50 36.23 4.24 -8.98
N LEU A 51 37.00 5.13 -8.35
CA LEU A 51 36.55 5.92 -7.21
C LEU A 51 35.38 6.84 -7.58
N VAL A 52 35.45 7.54 -8.72
CA VAL A 52 34.36 8.39 -9.22
C VAL A 52 33.12 7.55 -9.55
N LEU A 53 33.28 6.35 -10.09
CA LEU A 53 32.17 5.44 -10.34
C LEU A 53 31.52 4.97 -9.04
N VAL A 54 32.31 4.59 -8.04
CA VAL A 54 31.81 4.16 -6.72
C VAL A 54 31.13 5.31 -5.98
N VAL A 55 31.78 6.47 -5.90
CA VAL A 55 31.22 7.66 -5.20
C VAL A 55 30.03 8.22 -5.96
N GLY A 56 30.09 8.27 -7.30
CA GLY A 56 29.01 8.74 -8.15
C GLY A 56 27.79 7.83 -8.07
N THR A 57 27.97 6.51 -8.14
CA THR A 57 26.86 5.56 -7.98
C THR A 57 26.30 5.56 -6.56
N ALA A 58 27.14 5.68 -5.53
CA ALA A 58 26.68 5.84 -4.15
C ALA A 58 25.85 7.12 -3.97
N SER A 59 26.29 8.24 -4.55
CA SER A 59 25.58 9.52 -4.46
C SER A 59 24.22 9.46 -5.19
N LEU A 60 24.17 8.82 -6.36
CA LEU A 60 22.92 8.59 -7.08
C LEU A 60 21.96 7.71 -6.27
N MET A 61 22.46 6.64 -5.66
CA MET A 61 21.64 5.77 -4.81
C MET A 61 21.10 6.50 -3.57
N ILE A 62 21.92 7.34 -2.93
CA ILE A 62 21.47 8.18 -1.80
C ILE A 62 20.38 9.16 -2.25
N GLY A 63 20.54 9.80 -3.42
CA GLY A 63 19.53 10.69 -3.99
C GLY A 63 18.20 10.00 -4.27
N ILE A 64 18.24 8.77 -4.83
CA ILE A 64 17.04 7.97 -5.12
C ILE A 64 16.33 7.56 -3.82
N VAL A 65 17.08 7.15 -2.79
CA VAL A 65 16.51 6.81 -1.48
C VAL A 65 15.91 8.03 -0.80
N GLY A 66 16.57 9.20 -0.88
CA GLY A 66 16.04 10.46 -0.37
C GLY A 66 14.73 10.87 -1.07
N ALA A 67 14.66 10.74 -2.39
CA ALA A 67 13.42 10.98 -3.13
C ALA A 67 12.31 9.98 -2.76
N ALA A 68 12.66 8.72 -2.50
CA ALA A 68 11.69 7.71 -2.06
C ALA A 68 11.10 8.00 -0.67
N GLN A 69 11.83 8.67 0.23
CA GLN A 69 11.31 9.03 1.56
C GLN A 69 10.09 9.94 1.50
N ASN A 70 9.98 10.79 0.48
CA ASN A 70 8.84 11.69 0.26
C ASN A 70 7.76 11.11 -0.66
N SER A 71 7.90 9.85 -1.08
CA SER A 71 6.93 9.24 -1.99
C SER A 71 5.67 8.78 -1.26
N LEU A 72 4.52 8.99 -1.89
CA LEU A 72 3.21 8.63 -1.35
C LEU A 72 2.79 7.21 -1.75
N PRO A 73 1.87 6.57 -0.99
CA PRO A 73 1.28 5.31 -1.38
C PRO A 73 0.69 5.35 -2.80
N GLY A 74 1.17 4.46 -3.66
CA GLY A 74 0.79 4.39 -5.08
C GLY A 74 1.82 4.98 -6.04
N GLU A 75 2.82 5.68 -5.55
CA GLU A 75 3.93 6.17 -6.39
C GLU A 75 5.01 5.10 -6.62
N VAL A 76 5.74 5.22 -7.73
CA VAL A 76 6.75 4.21 -8.16
C VAL A 76 7.84 4.01 -7.11
N LEU A 77 8.30 5.10 -6.48
CA LEU A 77 9.39 5.07 -5.49
C LEU A 77 8.94 4.57 -4.10
N HIS A 78 7.64 4.44 -3.87
CA HIS A 78 7.10 4.01 -2.59
C HIS A 78 7.53 2.59 -2.20
N SER A 79 7.60 1.69 -3.18
CA SER A 79 8.12 0.34 -2.98
C SER A 79 9.54 0.35 -2.42
N LEU A 80 10.37 1.31 -2.85
CA LEU A 80 11.73 1.46 -2.35
C LEU A 80 11.74 1.99 -0.90
N LYS A 81 10.82 2.91 -0.56
CA LYS A 81 10.64 3.38 0.83
C LYS A 81 10.37 2.21 1.76
N ILE A 82 9.38 1.37 1.45
CA ILE A 82 9.01 0.19 2.23
C ILE A 82 10.18 -0.79 2.40
N VAL A 83 10.95 -1.04 1.33
CA VAL A 83 12.15 -1.90 1.41
C VAL A 83 13.19 -1.29 2.36
N SER A 84 13.40 0.03 2.29
CA SER A 84 14.36 0.72 3.17
C SER A 84 13.94 0.65 4.64
N GLU A 85 12.64 0.77 4.93
CA GLU A 85 12.09 0.69 6.28
C GLU A 85 12.25 -0.71 6.87
N LYS A 86 11.94 -1.76 6.10
CA LYS A 86 12.17 -3.16 6.49
C LYS A 86 13.65 -3.45 6.77
N ALA A 87 14.54 -2.86 5.96
CA ALA A 87 15.97 -2.95 6.22
C ALA A 87 16.32 -2.29 7.56
N GLN A 88 15.80 -1.09 7.84
CA GLN A 88 16.02 -0.40 9.12
C GLN A 88 15.56 -1.24 10.32
N VAL A 89 14.38 -1.88 10.28
CA VAL A 89 13.93 -2.78 11.36
C VAL A 89 14.93 -3.92 11.59
N SER A 90 15.49 -4.47 10.51
CA SER A 90 16.42 -5.61 10.59
C SER A 90 17.74 -5.27 11.28
N PHE A 91 18.15 -4.00 11.26
CA PHE A 91 19.40 -3.54 11.90
C PHE A 91 19.19 -2.98 13.32
N VAL A 92 17.95 -2.86 13.78
CA VAL A 92 17.62 -2.28 15.10
C VAL A 92 17.49 -3.37 16.18
N SER A 93 17.91 -3.05 17.41
CA SER A 93 17.80 -3.93 18.57
C SER A 93 16.34 -4.27 18.90
N GLN A 94 16.06 -5.49 19.38
CA GLN A 94 14.70 -5.96 19.69
C GLN A 94 13.86 -4.94 20.49
N ASN A 95 14.43 -4.37 21.55
CA ASN A 95 13.74 -3.40 22.43
C ASN A 95 13.36 -2.06 21.75
N LYS A 96 13.81 -1.82 20.52
CA LYS A 96 13.52 -0.61 19.73
C LYS A 96 12.75 -0.90 18.44
N LYS A 97 12.52 -2.18 18.11
CA LYS A 97 11.80 -2.55 16.88
C LYS A 97 10.35 -2.11 16.94
N ALA A 98 9.67 -2.44 18.03
CA ALA A 98 8.28 -2.09 18.24
C ALA A 98 8.07 -0.55 18.15
N GLN A 99 8.94 0.24 18.79
CA GLN A 99 8.93 1.71 18.66
C GLN A 99 9.13 2.20 17.23
N LEU A 100 10.02 1.55 16.47
CA LEU A 100 10.27 1.91 15.07
C LEU A 100 9.09 1.53 14.17
N GLU A 101 8.43 0.41 14.43
CA GLU A 101 7.23 -0.02 13.70
C GLU A 101 6.06 0.94 13.94
N VAL A 102 5.82 1.38 15.18
CA VAL A 102 4.83 2.44 15.47
C VAL A 102 5.15 3.72 14.71
N LYS A 103 6.42 4.13 14.66
CA LYS A 103 6.84 5.29 13.88
C LYS A 103 6.59 5.12 12.38
N PHE A 104 6.76 3.91 11.85
CA PHE A 104 6.42 3.66 10.45
C PHE A 104 4.92 3.76 10.22
N VAL A 105 4.10 3.23 11.13
CA VAL A 105 2.64 3.40 11.06
C VAL A 105 2.25 4.88 11.13
N GLU A 106 2.84 5.67 12.04
CA GLU A 106 2.63 7.12 12.12
C GLU A 106 2.88 7.80 10.75
N ASN A 107 4.04 7.53 10.14
CA ASN A 107 4.34 8.04 8.80
C ASN A 107 3.29 7.59 7.76
N ARG A 108 2.78 6.35 7.86
CA ARG A 108 1.73 5.86 6.94
C ARG A 108 0.43 6.62 7.12
N VAL A 109 0.02 6.92 8.36
CA VAL A 109 -1.18 7.71 8.64
C VAL A 109 -1.04 9.10 8.02
N GLU A 110 0.12 9.75 8.20
CA GLU A 110 0.40 11.06 7.62
C GLU A 110 0.38 11.04 6.08
N GLU A 111 1.01 10.04 5.47
CA GLU A 111 0.99 9.85 4.01
C GLU A 111 -0.43 9.66 3.48
N LEU A 112 -1.26 8.87 4.16
CA LEU A 112 -2.65 8.66 3.76
C LEU A 112 -3.45 9.96 3.83
N ASN A 113 -3.22 10.78 4.86
CA ASN A 113 -3.79 12.13 4.95
C ASN A 113 -3.36 13.01 3.76
N GLN A 114 -2.08 12.97 3.37
CA GLN A 114 -1.58 13.68 2.20
C GLN A 114 -2.22 13.19 0.89
N VAL A 115 -2.41 11.87 0.73
CA VAL A 115 -3.10 11.28 -0.44
C VAL A 115 -4.53 11.82 -0.55
N LEU A 116 -5.25 11.97 0.56
CA LEU A 116 -6.60 12.55 0.58
C LEU A 116 -6.60 14.03 0.21
N ASN A 117 -5.67 14.80 0.75
CA ASN A 117 -5.62 16.25 0.57
C ASN A 117 -5.09 16.66 -0.81
N ASN A 118 -4.27 15.83 -1.45
CA ASN A 118 -3.72 16.08 -2.78
C ASN A 118 -4.71 15.80 -3.92
N GLU A 119 -5.75 15.00 -3.68
CA GLU A 119 -6.78 14.74 -4.69
C GLU A 119 -7.80 15.88 -4.76
N LYS A 120 -7.88 16.49 -5.95
CA LYS A 120 -8.75 17.66 -6.20
C LYS A 120 -10.05 17.27 -6.90
N GLU A 121 -10.06 16.14 -7.60
CA GLU A 121 -11.25 15.71 -8.33
C GLU A 121 -12.24 15.00 -7.38
N PRO A 122 -13.48 15.50 -7.22
CA PRO A 122 -14.41 14.98 -6.20
C PRO A 122 -14.65 13.46 -6.28
N LYS A 123 -14.88 12.94 -7.50
CA LYS A 123 -15.14 11.51 -7.72
C LYS A 123 -13.94 10.63 -7.34
N LYS A 124 -12.72 11.05 -7.71
CA LYS A 124 -11.48 10.35 -7.35
C LYS A 124 -11.15 10.49 -5.87
N LYS A 125 -11.56 11.60 -5.24
CA LYS A 125 -11.35 11.83 -3.81
C LYS A 125 -12.17 10.84 -2.98
N VAL A 126 -13.40 10.53 -3.38
CA VAL A 126 -14.22 9.49 -2.73
C VAL A 126 -13.60 8.11 -2.90
N SER A 127 -13.18 7.73 -4.12
CA SER A 127 -12.55 6.42 -4.33
C SER A 127 -11.28 6.27 -3.49
N LYS A 128 -10.46 7.33 -3.42
CA LYS A 128 -9.29 7.36 -2.53
C LYS A 128 -9.67 7.33 -1.06
N ALA A 129 -10.71 8.05 -0.63
CA ALA A 129 -11.20 8.01 0.76
C ALA A 129 -11.58 6.59 1.19
N ARG A 130 -12.22 5.83 0.30
CA ARG A 130 -12.54 4.41 0.53
C ARG A 130 -11.29 3.55 0.68
N GLU A 131 -10.29 3.73 -0.19
CA GLU A 131 -9.01 3.02 -0.06
C GLU A 131 -8.25 3.40 1.21
N VAL A 132 -8.28 4.67 1.60
CA VAL A 132 -7.64 5.16 2.82
C VAL A 132 -8.34 4.59 4.05
N SER A 133 -9.68 4.55 4.10
CA SER A 133 -10.43 3.95 5.21
C SER A 133 -9.99 2.50 5.45
N LYS A 134 -9.92 1.69 4.38
CA LYS A 134 -9.48 0.28 4.50
C LYS A 134 -8.08 0.15 5.09
N LYS A 135 -7.14 1.01 4.66
CA LYS A 135 -5.77 1.01 5.16
C LYS A 135 -5.67 1.52 6.59
N ILE A 136 -6.44 2.55 6.95
CA ILE A 136 -6.42 3.11 8.30
C ILE A 136 -6.96 2.09 9.31
N THR A 137 -8.04 1.38 8.99
CA THR A 137 -8.57 0.28 9.82
C THR A 137 -7.54 -0.81 10.03
N GLN A 138 -6.79 -1.18 8.99
CA GLN A 138 -5.69 -2.14 9.11
C GLN A 138 -4.61 -1.63 10.07
N TYR A 139 -4.18 -0.37 9.94
CA TYR A 139 -3.16 0.20 10.81
C TYR A 139 -3.61 0.37 12.25
N LYS A 140 -4.87 0.74 12.51
CA LYS A 140 -5.44 0.75 13.87
C LYS A 140 -5.34 -0.64 14.50
N LYS A 141 -5.66 -1.69 13.76
CA LYS A 141 -5.52 -3.07 14.24
C LYS A 141 -4.08 -3.46 14.54
N GLU A 142 -3.13 -3.06 13.69
CA GLU A 142 -1.69 -3.29 13.92
C GLU A 142 -1.19 -2.54 15.17
N LEU A 143 -1.68 -1.31 15.40
CA LEU A 143 -1.36 -0.51 16.60
C LEU A 143 -1.93 -1.10 17.87
N GLU A 144 -3.17 -1.60 17.86
CA GLU A 144 -3.78 -2.28 19.01
C GLU A 144 -2.97 -3.52 19.42
N GLN A 145 -2.44 -4.28 18.45
CA GLN A 145 -1.55 -5.39 18.74
C GLN A 145 -0.21 -4.93 19.31
N ALA A 146 0.29 -3.76 18.89
CA ALA A 146 1.54 -3.19 19.37
C ALA A 146 1.44 -2.56 20.78
N LYS A 147 0.22 -2.24 21.27
CA LYS A 147 0.00 -1.72 22.64
C LYS A 147 0.52 -2.64 23.73
N GLU A 148 0.58 -3.94 23.47
CA GLU A 148 1.09 -4.92 24.43
C GLU A 148 2.62 -4.83 24.64
N GLU A 149 3.35 -4.25 23.69
CA GLU A 149 4.82 -4.28 23.65
C GLU A 149 5.50 -2.92 23.87
N ILE A 150 4.75 -1.82 23.87
CA ILE A 150 5.26 -0.44 23.81
C ILE A 150 4.53 0.44 24.83
N PRO A 151 5.15 1.51 25.38
CA PRO A 151 4.43 2.50 26.19
C PRO A 151 3.16 3.01 25.49
N GLU A 152 2.05 2.86 26.20
CA GLU A 152 0.68 3.21 25.76
C GLU A 152 0.59 4.60 25.12
N LEU A 153 1.25 5.59 25.74
CA LEU A 153 1.27 7.00 25.29
C LEU A 153 1.74 7.18 23.83
N ALA A 154 2.69 6.38 23.35
CA ALA A 154 3.19 6.50 21.98
C ALA A 154 2.19 5.90 20.97
N VAL A 155 1.47 4.86 21.36
CA VAL A 155 0.48 4.23 20.49
C VAL A 155 -0.79 5.08 20.42
N ASP A 156 -1.20 5.67 21.53
CA ASP A 156 -2.41 6.51 21.60
C ASP A 156 -2.31 7.75 20.71
N GLN A 157 -1.14 8.38 20.62
CA GLN A 157 -0.91 9.52 19.72
C GLN A 157 -1.12 9.15 18.25
N VAL A 158 -0.60 7.99 17.84
CA VAL A 158 -0.77 7.51 16.47
C VAL A 158 -2.21 7.05 16.22
N MET A 159 -2.85 6.47 17.24
CA MET A 159 -4.26 6.09 17.18
C MET A 159 -5.18 7.32 17.01
N GLU A 160 -4.90 8.42 17.70
CA GLU A 160 -5.62 9.68 17.57
C GLU A 160 -5.48 10.27 16.16
N GLN A 161 -4.27 10.31 15.60
CA GLN A 161 -4.06 10.73 14.21
C GLN A 161 -4.80 9.81 13.23
N ALA A 162 -4.76 8.50 13.46
CA ALA A 162 -5.47 7.53 12.64
C ALA A 162 -6.99 7.73 12.72
N GLN A 163 -7.50 8.12 13.89
CA GLN A 163 -8.91 8.48 14.07
C GLN A 163 -9.26 9.74 13.29
N GLU A 164 -8.44 10.79 13.34
CA GLU A 164 -8.67 12.02 12.59
C GLU A 164 -8.76 11.76 11.08
N VAL A 165 -7.83 10.97 10.53
CA VAL A 165 -7.85 10.59 9.10
C VAL A 165 -9.10 9.76 8.78
N SER A 166 -9.49 8.84 9.67
CA SER A 166 -10.72 8.06 9.54
C SER A 166 -11.96 8.95 9.46
N ASP A 167 -12.09 9.93 10.36
CA ASP A 167 -13.20 10.88 10.40
C ASP A 167 -13.26 11.73 9.13
N GLN A 168 -12.11 12.18 8.62
CA GLN A 168 -12.03 12.89 7.35
C GLN A 168 -12.51 12.02 6.18
N THR A 169 -12.13 10.75 6.13
CA THR A 169 -12.62 9.84 5.07
C THR A 169 -14.12 9.64 5.15
N LEU A 170 -14.68 9.50 6.36
CA LEU A 170 -16.12 9.34 6.57
C LEU A 170 -16.88 10.56 6.05
N LYS A 171 -16.43 11.78 6.41
CA LYS A 171 -17.04 13.03 5.94
C LYS A 171 -17.02 13.15 4.41
N ILE A 172 -15.90 12.79 3.77
CA ILE A 172 -15.77 12.81 2.30
C ILE A 172 -16.76 11.84 1.65
N VAL A 173 -16.84 10.60 2.13
CA VAL A 173 -17.71 9.57 1.53
C VAL A 173 -19.18 9.90 1.76
N ALA A 174 -19.54 10.32 2.97
CA ALA A 174 -20.90 10.73 3.32
C ALA A 174 -21.38 11.91 2.45
N SER A 175 -20.51 12.90 2.20
CA SER A 175 -20.87 14.06 1.38
C SER A 175 -21.27 13.72 -0.06
N VAL A 176 -20.76 12.63 -0.64
CA VAL A 176 -21.05 12.26 -2.03
C VAL A 176 -22.21 11.26 -2.14
N ASN A 177 -22.38 10.36 -1.18
CA ASN A 177 -23.55 9.49 -1.13
C ASN A 177 -24.86 10.29 -0.97
N SER A 178 -24.76 11.52 -0.49
CA SER A 178 -25.89 12.43 -0.34
C SER A 178 -26.44 12.97 -1.65
N ASP A 179 -25.57 13.09 -2.65
CA ASP A 179 -25.91 13.69 -3.95
C ASP A 179 -26.48 12.66 -4.96
N GLU A 180 -26.15 11.38 -4.83
CA GLU A 180 -26.57 10.34 -5.80
C GLU A 180 -27.80 9.51 -5.35
N ASN A 181 -28.02 9.28 -4.05
CA ASN A 181 -29.07 8.36 -3.56
C ASN A 181 -30.13 8.99 -2.63
N GLY A 182 -30.14 10.31 -2.42
CA GLY A 182 -31.19 10.95 -1.61
C GLY A 182 -31.04 10.76 -0.10
N LEU A 183 -29.86 10.35 0.38
CA LEU A 183 -29.46 10.67 1.76
C LEU A 183 -29.27 12.19 1.82
N GLU A 184 -30.30 12.98 2.10
CA GLU A 184 -30.15 14.43 2.23
C GLU A 184 -29.23 14.80 3.41
N LEU A 185 -27.91 14.75 3.24
CA LEU A 185 -26.95 15.48 4.07
C LEU A 185 -26.80 16.86 3.44
N GLN A 186 -27.85 17.67 3.60
CA GLN A 186 -27.75 19.09 3.33
C GLN A 186 -26.59 19.64 4.19
N ASN A 187 -25.53 20.05 3.52
CA ASN A 187 -24.38 20.75 4.09
C ASN A 187 -23.46 19.93 5.02
N THR A 188 -22.83 18.88 4.49
CA THR A 188 -21.83 18.01 5.18
C THR A 188 -20.61 18.77 5.77
N GLN A 189 -20.45 20.05 5.48
CA GLN A 189 -19.39 20.88 6.09
C GLN A 189 -19.67 21.22 7.57
N GLU A 190 -20.91 21.02 8.04
CA GLU A 190 -21.34 21.33 9.42
C GLU A 190 -21.74 20.10 10.25
N ILE A 191 -21.83 18.92 9.64
CA ILE A 191 -22.26 17.69 10.32
C ILE A 191 -21.06 17.07 11.03
N SER A 192 -21.21 16.85 12.33
CA SER A 192 -20.20 16.19 13.16
C SER A 192 -20.04 14.71 12.77
N THR A 193 -18.86 14.14 13.04
CA THR A 193 -18.61 12.70 12.77
C THR A 193 -19.63 11.85 13.55
N GLU A 194 -19.94 12.27 14.78
CA GLU A 194 -20.88 11.65 15.70
C GLU A 194 -22.30 11.60 15.13
N GLU A 195 -22.77 12.68 14.49
CA GLU A 195 -24.07 12.71 13.83
C GLU A 195 -24.13 11.77 12.63
N ILE A 196 -23.03 11.66 11.85
CA ILE A 196 -22.95 10.71 10.74
C ILE A 196 -23.02 9.28 11.27
N ILE A 197 -22.27 8.96 12.34
CA ILE A 197 -22.28 7.63 12.96
C ILE A 197 -23.67 7.28 13.52
N ALA A 198 -24.33 8.23 14.20
CA ALA A 198 -25.67 8.02 14.73
C ALA A 198 -26.70 7.73 13.62
N ARG A 199 -26.59 8.42 12.47
CA ARG A 199 -27.44 8.13 11.30
C ARG A 199 -27.15 6.76 10.71
N ILE A 200 -25.87 6.40 10.54
CA ILE A 200 -25.48 5.06 10.08
C ILE A 200 -26.07 3.97 10.98
N GLN A 201 -26.05 4.18 12.30
CA GLN A 201 -26.65 3.26 13.25
C GLN A 201 -28.17 3.16 13.07
N ALA A 202 -28.86 4.29 12.92
CA ALA A 202 -30.30 4.30 12.68
C ALA A 202 -30.67 3.58 11.36
N ASP A 203 -29.93 3.84 10.28
CA ASP A 203 -30.13 3.19 8.98
C ASP A 203 -29.87 1.68 9.06
N LEU A 204 -28.88 1.27 9.85
CA LEU A 204 -28.60 -0.14 10.15
C LEU A 204 -29.76 -0.83 10.86
N GLU A 205 -30.36 -0.16 11.85
CA GLU A 205 -31.51 -0.66 12.61
C GLU A 205 -32.79 -0.70 11.75
N GLU A 206 -33.00 0.29 10.89
CA GLU A 206 -34.14 0.33 9.96
C GLU A 206 -34.03 -0.77 8.90
N LYS A 207 -32.85 -0.90 8.27
CA LYS A 207 -32.61 -1.89 7.22
C LYS A 207 -32.37 -3.30 7.75
N GLU A 208 -32.39 -3.53 9.08
CA GLU A 208 -32.16 -4.86 9.68
C GLU A 208 -33.12 -5.94 9.13
N ALA A 209 -34.35 -5.54 8.78
CA ALA A 209 -35.33 -6.44 8.16
C ALA A 209 -35.08 -6.75 6.68
N GLU A 210 -34.32 -5.89 5.98
CA GLU A 210 -34.00 -6.00 4.55
C GLU A 210 -32.61 -6.62 4.33
N LEU A 211 -31.69 -6.39 5.27
CA LEU A 211 -30.37 -6.99 5.33
C LEU A 211 -30.50 -8.49 5.61
N GLY A 212 -29.98 -9.31 4.69
CA GLY A 212 -29.76 -10.73 4.99
C GLY A 212 -28.85 -10.89 6.21
N GLU A 213 -29.05 -11.98 6.98
CA GLU A 213 -28.35 -12.23 8.26
C GLU A 213 -26.83 -12.06 8.16
N GLU A 214 -26.23 -12.50 7.06
CA GLU A 214 -24.79 -12.37 6.81
C GLU A 214 -24.36 -10.93 6.52
N ALA A 215 -25.14 -10.15 5.78
CA ALA A 215 -24.84 -8.75 5.48
C ALA A 215 -24.98 -7.88 6.74
N LEU A 216 -26.00 -8.14 7.56
CA LEU A 216 -26.18 -7.48 8.86
C LEU A 216 -24.99 -7.76 9.78
N LYS A 217 -24.59 -9.03 9.87
CA LYS A 217 -23.45 -9.46 10.68
C LYS A 217 -22.16 -8.76 10.25
N GLN A 218 -21.89 -8.68 8.95
CA GLN A 218 -20.72 -7.97 8.42
C GLN A 218 -20.79 -6.47 8.71
N ALA A 219 -21.95 -5.84 8.54
CA ALA A 219 -22.12 -4.43 8.81
C ALA A 219 -21.93 -4.10 10.30
N ARG A 220 -22.41 -4.96 11.21
CA ARG A 220 -22.14 -4.84 12.66
C ARG A 220 -20.65 -5.00 12.98
N LEU A 221 -19.96 -5.95 12.36
CA LEU A 221 -18.51 -6.10 12.53
C LEU A 221 -17.74 -4.85 12.09
N TYR A 222 -18.12 -4.24 10.97
CA TYR A 222 -17.50 -2.99 10.51
C TYR A 222 -17.82 -1.80 11.42
N PHE A 223 -19.05 -1.74 11.93
CA PHE A 223 -19.46 -0.71 12.88
C PHE A 223 -18.68 -0.81 14.20
N GLU A 224 -18.54 -2.01 14.75
CA GLU A 224 -17.75 -2.29 15.95
C GLU A 224 -16.25 -2.02 15.74
N SER A 225 -15.73 -2.24 14.54
CA SER A 225 -14.34 -1.91 14.20
C SER A 225 -14.12 -0.42 13.88
N GLY A 226 -15.17 0.40 13.88
CA GLY A 226 -15.12 1.82 13.53
C GLY A 226 -14.89 2.12 12.04
N ASP A 227 -15.10 1.14 11.14
CA ASP A 227 -14.98 1.32 9.69
C ASP A 227 -16.33 1.72 9.09
N TYR A 228 -16.79 2.92 9.46
CA TYR A 228 -18.09 3.45 9.07
C TYR A 228 -18.24 3.66 7.56
N VAL A 229 -17.11 3.82 6.84
CA VAL A 229 -17.12 3.89 5.37
C VAL A 229 -17.56 2.56 4.76
N LEU A 230 -17.08 1.42 5.29
CA LEU A 230 -17.54 0.10 4.84
C LEU A 230 -19.00 -0.16 5.20
N VAL A 231 -19.46 0.32 6.34
CA VAL A 231 -20.89 0.26 6.70
C VAL A 231 -21.73 1.03 5.68
N LEU A 232 -21.34 2.27 5.35
CA LEU A 232 -22.01 3.06 4.32
C LEU A 232 -21.98 2.38 2.95
N GLU A 233 -20.87 1.78 2.55
CA GLU A 233 -20.77 1.00 1.30
C GLU A 233 -21.75 -0.18 1.28
N LEU A 234 -21.88 -0.91 2.39
CA LEU A 234 -22.85 -2.00 2.48
C LEU A 234 -24.28 -1.48 2.36
N LEU A 235 -24.63 -0.44 3.13
CA LEU A 235 -25.98 0.14 3.14
C LEU A 235 -26.38 0.74 1.78
N THR A 236 -25.43 1.33 1.05
CA THR A 236 -25.67 1.93 -0.29
C THR A 236 -25.67 0.90 -1.42
N ASN A 237 -24.82 -0.14 -1.35
CA ASN A 237 -24.84 -1.22 -2.35
C ASN A 237 -26.13 -2.05 -2.29
N LEU A 238 -26.82 -2.09 -1.14
CA LEU A 238 -28.10 -2.79 -1.00
C LEU A 238 -29.25 -2.11 -1.75
N GLU A 239 -29.25 -0.77 -1.86
CA GLU A 239 -30.21 -0.05 -2.71
C GLU A 239 -30.04 -0.41 -4.21
N ASN A 240 -28.82 -0.78 -4.63
CA ASN A 240 -28.56 -1.31 -5.97
C ASN A 240 -28.83 -2.81 -6.09
N TYR A 241 -28.83 -3.56 -5.00
CA TYR A 241 -29.15 -5.00 -5.01
C TYR A 241 -30.63 -5.23 -5.31
N ASP A 242 -31.51 -4.33 -4.87
CA ASP A 242 -32.92 -4.34 -5.26
C ASP A 242 -33.12 -4.10 -6.77
N ILE A 243 -32.25 -3.34 -7.43
CA ILE A 243 -32.33 -3.13 -8.89
C ILE A 243 -31.90 -4.40 -9.63
N ILE A 244 -30.81 -5.07 -9.21
CA ILE A 244 -30.31 -6.28 -9.89
C ILE A 244 -31.26 -7.47 -9.68
N THR A 245 -31.77 -7.66 -8.45
CA THR A 245 -32.70 -8.76 -8.15
C THR A 245 -34.06 -8.55 -8.81
N ASN A 246 -34.50 -7.30 -9.01
CA ASN A 246 -35.72 -7.00 -9.76
C ASN A 246 -35.52 -7.09 -11.28
N ILE A 247 -34.32 -6.84 -11.81
CA ILE A 247 -34.02 -7.06 -13.24
C ILE A 247 -34.02 -8.56 -13.57
N GLU A 248 -33.40 -9.41 -12.76
CA GLU A 248 -33.45 -10.87 -12.97
C GLU A 248 -34.88 -11.43 -12.89
N LYS A 249 -35.69 -10.97 -11.91
CA LYS A 249 -37.10 -11.36 -11.81
C LYS A 249 -37.97 -10.82 -12.96
N LEU A 250 -37.60 -9.70 -13.58
CA LEU A 250 -38.30 -9.14 -14.74
C LEU A 250 -37.88 -9.80 -16.06
N GLU A 251 -36.71 -10.44 -16.13
CA GLU A 251 -36.28 -11.25 -17.26
C GLU A 251 -36.84 -12.67 -17.19
N GLU A 252 -36.90 -13.30 -16.01
CA GLU A 252 -37.57 -14.60 -15.81
C GLU A 252 -39.09 -14.54 -15.99
N ALA A 253 -39.73 -13.39 -15.75
CA ALA A 253 -41.16 -13.20 -15.99
C ALA A 253 -41.52 -12.90 -17.46
N LYS A 254 -40.52 -12.83 -18.35
CA LYS A 254 -40.70 -12.59 -19.80
C LYS A 254 -40.46 -13.85 -20.65
N GLU A 255 -40.08 -14.97 -20.06
CA GLU A 255 -40.10 -16.31 -20.68
C GLU A 255 -41.35 -17.10 -20.29
#